data_AF-A0A9D4TKT9-F1
#
_entry.id   AF-A0A9D4TKT9-F1
#
_cell.length_a   1.000
_cell.length_b   1.000
_cell.length_c   1.000
_cell.angle_alpha   90.00
_cell.angle_beta   90.00
_cell.angle_gamma   90.00
#
_symmetry.space_group_name_H-M   'P 1'
#
loop_
_entity.id
_entity.type
_entity.pdbx_description
1 polymer ?
#
loop_
_entity_poly.entity_id
_entity_poly.type
_entity_poly.pdbx_seq_one_letter_code
_entity_poly.pdbx_strand_id
1 'polypeptide(L)'
;MTALNGVHAFDKGPLIGAAGKDMSFVLASAQTSRLPSRTVVRVLAATVALLLVAPALWLATGHLPVAPLPLNRVQVQLNFAALIDWGKDAALTDGRPCTQALGIDTIALMFLTTGPIPHERTWRLWLEGAAGWLPYQGLEAAKGAACGGAEAPWQRLRGSCGAASSQQQQHLFKLYVHALPNFTGYDPGSIFHNALIPDRVVTEWGGMSLVIAERLLLQAALRDESNTRFLLISDSGIPLYDPLTFYQQLMHENRSRVKACRVGYLSDYRWHPVMALKGLRRAQWRKSSQWFGLTREHAQLMVDDEEQFAIFQRYCHGWDERRSVECYPDEHYLPTLLSVRGRENETYCGGYGLAATDWRYGGPHPRAWRSREIKPWLLETLRSLGVSSAMKQCNNGSTQVEDAQRMFVPLQPLLEATQAEEACELVQESSRDVVTTFRRPLPGDCPLTARKFPKFTTVAVHSLMKRTCLGGNLQGNCTGIKAAALLEALPADAQGAQARPAPGR
;
A
#
# COMPACT_ATOMS: atom_id res chain seq x y z
N MET A 1 -23.69 21.70 -45.22
CA MET A 1 -22.60 22.33 -46.00
C MET A 1 -21.49 22.68 -45.01
N THR A 2 -20.27 22.22 -45.34
CA THR A 2 -18.92 22.64 -44.85
C THR A 2 -18.70 22.71 -43.32
N ALA A 3 -18.04 21.76 -42.66
CA ALA A 3 -16.64 21.27 -42.74
C ALA A 3 -15.58 22.36 -42.46
N LEU A 4 -14.73 22.15 -41.45
CA LEU A 4 -13.29 22.44 -41.47
C LEU A 4 -12.54 21.65 -40.39
N ASN A 5 -11.46 21.00 -40.83
CA ASN A 5 -10.54 20.11 -40.13
C ASN A 5 -9.47 20.86 -39.33
N GLY A 6 -8.83 20.17 -38.39
CA GLY A 6 -7.57 20.60 -37.76
C GLY A 6 -6.92 19.48 -36.95
N VAL A 7 -6.26 18.55 -37.65
CA VAL A 7 -5.39 17.50 -37.08
C VAL A 7 -3.97 18.04 -37.04
N HIS A 8 -3.32 18.04 -35.86
CA HIS A 8 -1.87 18.25 -35.76
C HIS A 8 -1.15 16.91 -35.57
N ALA A 9 -0.38 16.54 -36.59
CA ALA A 9 0.59 15.46 -36.57
C ALA A 9 1.85 15.91 -35.81
N PHE A 10 2.46 15.01 -35.03
CA PHE A 10 3.80 15.19 -34.49
C PHE A 10 4.80 14.38 -35.32
N ASP A 11 5.77 15.12 -35.84
CA ASP A 11 6.80 14.71 -36.77
C ASP A 11 7.92 13.91 -36.07
N LYS A 12 8.49 12.93 -36.77
CA LYS A 12 9.65 12.14 -36.33
C LYS A 12 10.92 12.74 -36.96
N GLY A 13 11.93 13.01 -36.15
CA GLY A 13 13.29 13.32 -36.61
C GLY A 13 14.35 12.60 -35.76
N PRO A 14 15.45 12.09 -36.36
CA PRO A 14 16.45 11.27 -35.67
C PRO A 14 17.53 12.12 -35.02
N LEU A 15 18.11 11.64 -33.91
CA LEU A 15 19.35 12.21 -33.35
C LEU A 15 20.45 11.14 -33.33
N ILE A 16 21.42 11.32 -34.22
CA ILE A 16 22.75 10.72 -34.19
C ILE A 16 23.65 11.66 -33.37
N GLY A 17 24.44 11.11 -32.46
CA GLY A 17 25.51 11.83 -31.76
C GLY A 17 26.49 10.83 -31.13
N ALA A 18 27.63 10.65 -31.77
CA ALA A 18 28.76 9.83 -31.32
C ALA A 18 29.77 10.69 -30.53
N ALA A 19 30.37 10.08 -29.49
CA ALA A 19 31.68 10.33 -28.85
C ALA A 19 31.55 9.92 -27.37
N GLY A 20 32.47 9.23 -26.69
CA GLY A 20 33.79 8.71 -27.02
C GLY A 20 34.20 7.79 -25.86
N LYS A 21 35.15 6.89 -26.15
CA LYS A 21 35.75 5.92 -25.23
C LYS A 21 36.52 6.62 -24.12
N ASP A 22 36.46 6.08 -22.90
CA ASP A 22 37.63 5.72 -22.07
C ASP A 22 37.16 5.39 -20.64
N MET A 23 37.28 4.12 -20.24
CA MET A 23 37.30 3.75 -18.82
C MET A 23 38.24 2.56 -18.64
N SER A 24 39.44 2.90 -18.23
CA SER A 24 40.52 2.01 -17.84
C SER A 24 40.17 1.24 -16.56
N PHE A 25 40.45 -0.05 -16.57
CA PHE A 25 40.42 -0.92 -15.41
C PHE A 25 41.51 -0.51 -14.40
N VAL A 26 41.11 -0.35 -13.13
CA VAL A 26 42.06 -0.34 -12.00
C VAL A 26 41.69 -1.50 -11.07
N LEU A 27 42.57 -2.50 -11.08
CA LEU A 27 42.61 -3.62 -10.13
C LEU A 27 43.07 -3.09 -8.77
N ALA A 28 42.23 -3.20 -7.74
CA ALA A 28 42.65 -3.02 -6.35
C ALA A 28 42.85 -4.40 -5.70
N SER A 29 44.12 -4.63 -5.35
CA SER A 29 44.66 -5.74 -4.58
C SER A 29 43.99 -5.86 -3.19
N ALA A 30 43.52 -7.06 -2.85
CA ALA A 30 43.09 -7.41 -1.50
C ALA A 30 44.25 -8.05 -0.73
N GLN A 31 44.71 -7.38 0.32
CA GLN A 31 45.62 -7.95 1.32
C GLN A 31 44.87 -8.81 2.33
N THR A 32 45.50 -9.93 2.65
CA THR A 32 45.14 -10.96 3.59
C THR A 32 45.12 -10.49 5.06
N SER A 33 44.14 -10.95 5.84
CA SER A 33 44.34 -11.22 7.27
C SER A 33 43.43 -12.35 7.75
N ARG A 34 43.93 -13.05 8.77
CA ARG A 34 43.66 -14.46 9.12
C ARG A 34 42.41 -14.63 9.99
N LEU A 35 41.65 -15.69 9.72
CA LEU A 35 40.73 -16.34 10.66
C LEU A 35 41.50 -17.31 11.58
N PRO A 36 41.00 -17.54 12.81
CA PRO A 36 40.98 -18.91 13.32
C PRO A 36 39.59 -19.27 13.87
N SER A 37 39.09 -20.44 13.47
CA SER A 37 38.49 -21.44 14.37
C SER A 37 37.85 -22.57 13.56
N ARG A 38 38.21 -23.80 13.91
CA ARG A 38 37.93 -25.05 13.23
C ARG A 38 36.54 -25.57 13.61
N THR A 39 35.53 -25.45 12.75
CA THR A 39 34.35 -26.36 12.81
C THR A 39 33.62 -26.58 11.46
N VAL A 40 34.01 -25.96 10.34
CA VAL A 40 33.28 -26.12 9.06
C VAL A 40 34.16 -26.70 7.94
N VAL A 41 34.81 -27.83 8.21
CA VAL A 41 35.47 -28.66 7.19
C VAL A 41 35.03 -30.10 7.39
N ARG A 42 33.82 -30.39 6.90
CA ARG A 42 33.31 -31.72 6.51
C ARG A 42 31.95 -31.44 5.84
N VAL A 43 31.96 -31.30 4.52
CA VAL A 43 30.85 -31.57 3.55
C VAL A 43 31.16 -30.97 2.16
N LEU A 44 32.10 -30.03 2.01
CA LEU A 44 32.51 -29.52 0.69
C LEU A 44 33.88 -30.07 0.24
N ALA A 45 33.92 -31.37 -0.05
CA ALA A 45 35.06 -32.02 -0.72
C ALA A 45 34.55 -33.13 -1.64
N ALA A 46 33.70 -32.77 -2.61
CA ALA A 46 33.25 -33.69 -3.66
C ALA A 46 32.72 -32.95 -4.90
N THR A 47 33.37 -31.88 -5.39
CA THR A 47 33.01 -31.35 -6.74
C THR A 47 34.00 -30.39 -7.41
N VAL A 48 35.29 -30.34 -7.04
CA VAL A 48 36.27 -29.57 -7.86
C VAL A 48 37.63 -30.27 -7.86
N ALA A 49 37.75 -31.32 -8.66
CA ALA A 49 39.04 -31.93 -9.01
C ALA A 49 38.92 -32.57 -10.39
N LEU A 50 38.76 -31.75 -11.44
CA LEU A 50 38.95 -32.19 -12.83
C LEU A 50 39.01 -31.01 -13.79
N LEU A 51 39.94 -30.08 -13.56
CA LEU A 51 40.40 -29.15 -14.58
C LEU A 51 41.88 -28.87 -14.33
N LEU A 52 42.69 -28.97 -15.39
CA LEU A 52 44.11 -28.61 -15.53
C LEU A 52 45.15 -29.75 -15.42
N VAL A 53 45.29 -30.55 -16.49
CA VAL A 53 46.61 -30.93 -17.03
C VAL A 53 46.56 -30.92 -18.59
N ALA A 54 47.46 -30.10 -19.12
CA ALA A 54 48.02 -29.84 -20.46
C ALA A 54 48.04 -30.92 -21.60
N PRO A 55 48.39 -30.51 -22.86
CA PRO A 55 47.91 -31.03 -24.14
C PRO A 55 48.90 -31.96 -24.91
N ALA A 56 48.46 -32.36 -26.12
CA ALA A 56 49.20 -32.91 -27.28
C ALA A 56 49.19 -34.44 -27.48
N LEU A 57 48.43 -34.92 -28.47
CA LEU A 57 48.94 -35.64 -29.64
C LEU A 57 47.84 -35.75 -30.71
N TRP A 58 48.20 -35.48 -31.96
CA TRP A 58 47.34 -35.45 -33.14
C TRP A 58 47.53 -36.74 -33.95
N LEU A 59 46.50 -37.09 -34.76
CA LEU A 59 46.43 -38.09 -35.85
C LEU A 59 46.15 -39.55 -35.48
N ALA A 60 44.95 -40.04 -35.82
CA ALA A 60 44.71 -40.81 -37.06
C ALA A 60 43.37 -41.57 -37.00
N THR A 61 42.62 -41.50 -38.12
CA THR A 61 41.42 -42.31 -38.48
C THR A 61 40.18 -42.10 -37.59
N GLY A 62 38.97 -41.89 -38.09
CA GLY A 62 38.37 -42.23 -39.36
C GLY A 62 37.01 -42.86 -39.06
N HIS A 63 35.94 -42.05 -39.16
CA HIS A 63 34.51 -42.42 -39.17
C HIS A 63 33.90 -42.94 -37.86
N LEU A 64 32.91 -42.21 -37.33
CA LEU A 64 31.65 -42.70 -36.75
C LEU A 64 30.72 -41.48 -36.47
N PRO A 65 29.39 -41.64 -36.48
CA PRO A 65 28.43 -40.56 -36.71
C PRO A 65 28.12 -39.75 -35.44
N VAL A 66 27.99 -38.43 -35.59
CA VAL A 66 27.53 -37.52 -34.53
C VAL A 66 26.01 -37.60 -34.42
N ALA A 67 25.51 -38.34 -33.43
CA ALA A 67 24.13 -38.18 -32.95
C ALA A 67 24.06 -36.90 -32.09
N PRO A 68 23.00 -36.08 -32.20
CA PRO A 68 22.86 -34.90 -31.38
C PRO A 68 22.51 -35.31 -29.94
N LEU A 69 23.38 -34.96 -28.99
CA LEU A 69 23.09 -35.04 -27.55
C LEU A 69 21.87 -34.18 -27.23
N PRO A 70 20.94 -34.64 -26.38
CA PRO A 70 19.81 -33.83 -25.97
C PRO A 70 20.32 -32.69 -25.09
N LEU A 71 20.09 -31.45 -25.53
CA LEU A 71 20.14 -30.30 -24.65
C LEU A 71 19.03 -30.48 -23.61
N ASN A 72 19.39 -31.03 -22.45
CA ASN A 72 18.56 -30.95 -21.25
C ASN A 72 18.42 -29.45 -20.90
N ARG A 73 17.39 -28.81 -21.46
CA ARG A 73 16.77 -27.65 -20.84
C ARG A 73 16.30 -28.12 -19.49
N VAL A 74 17.02 -27.74 -18.43
CA VAL A 74 16.46 -27.73 -17.09
C VAL A 74 15.35 -26.66 -17.12
N GLN A 75 14.16 -27.06 -17.54
CA GLN A 75 12.94 -26.36 -17.15
C GLN A 75 12.83 -26.57 -15.65
N VAL A 76 13.22 -25.56 -14.88
CA VAL A 76 12.77 -25.44 -13.51
C VAL A 76 11.27 -25.16 -13.58
N GLN A 77 10.46 -26.21 -13.71
CA GLN A 77 9.06 -26.14 -13.35
C GLN A 77 9.03 -25.97 -11.83
N LEU A 78 8.98 -24.71 -11.38
CA LEU A 78 8.55 -24.42 -10.02
C LEU A 78 7.10 -24.87 -9.93
N ASN A 79 6.90 -26.05 -9.35
CA ASN A 79 5.59 -26.62 -9.10
C ASN A 79 5.01 -25.91 -7.86
N PHE A 80 4.44 -24.72 -8.05
CA PHE A 80 3.93 -23.87 -6.97
C PHE A 80 2.73 -24.47 -6.22
N ALA A 81 2.11 -25.53 -6.75
CA ALA A 81 1.08 -26.28 -6.03
C ALA A 81 1.59 -26.96 -4.75
N ALA A 82 2.91 -27.16 -4.60
CA ALA A 82 3.52 -27.82 -3.45
C ALA A 82 4.07 -26.85 -2.37
N LEU A 83 3.82 -25.54 -2.49
CA LEU A 83 4.30 -24.52 -1.54
C LEU A 83 3.18 -23.94 -0.67
N ILE A 84 2.11 -24.72 -0.49
CA ILE A 84 0.97 -24.34 0.34
C ILE A 84 0.72 -25.46 1.37
N ASP A 85 1.66 -25.61 2.29
CA ASP A 85 1.37 -26.16 3.61
C ASP A 85 1.22 -24.96 4.55
N TRP A 86 -0.01 -24.46 4.67
CA TRP A 86 -0.32 -23.36 5.59
C TRP A 86 -0.19 -23.88 7.02
N GLY A 87 0.98 -23.70 7.61
CA GLY A 87 1.17 -23.86 9.05
C GLY A 87 0.09 -23.05 9.77
N LYS A 88 -0.80 -23.74 10.49
CA LYS A 88 -1.90 -23.18 11.27
C LYS A 88 -1.44 -22.34 12.49
N ASP A 89 -0.14 -22.13 12.67
CA ASP A 89 0.43 -21.74 13.97
C ASP A 89 1.22 -20.42 13.98
N ALA A 90 0.87 -19.47 13.10
CA ALA A 90 1.23 -18.07 13.29
C ALA A 90 0.04 -17.18 12.91
N ALA A 91 -1.03 -17.31 13.70
CA ALA A 91 -2.10 -16.35 13.67
C ALA A 91 -1.51 -14.96 13.96
N LEU A 92 -1.41 -14.12 12.93
CA LEU A 92 -1.39 -12.65 13.05
C LEU A 92 -2.75 -12.16 13.59
N THR A 93 -3.30 -12.84 14.59
CA THR A 93 -4.49 -12.42 15.32
C THR A 93 -4.04 -11.43 16.39
N ASP A 94 -3.56 -10.27 15.94
CA ASP A 94 -3.71 -9.02 16.71
C ASP A 94 -5.15 -8.50 16.51
N GLY A 95 -6.10 -9.42 16.71
CA GLY A 95 -7.52 -9.12 16.76
C GLY A 95 -7.73 -8.28 18.01
N ARG A 96 -7.58 -6.96 17.88
CA ARG A 96 -7.81 -6.03 18.97
C ARG A 96 -9.15 -6.38 19.63
N PRO A 97 -9.16 -6.83 20.89
CA PRO A 97 -10.36 -7.39 21.51
C PRO A 97 -11.51 -6.36 21.54
N CYS A 98 -11.18 -5.06 21.60
CA CYS A 98 -12.16 -3.98 21.51
C CYS A 98 -12.94 -3.95 20.19
N THR A 99 -12.26 -4.05 19.03
CA THR A 99 -12.91 -4.03 17.71
C THR A 99 -13.94 -5.16 17.59
N GLN A 100 -13.55 -6.36 18.04
CA GLN A 100 -14.44 -7.53 18.03
C GLN A 100 -15.59 -7.38 19.04
N ALA A 101 -15.30 -6.92 20.26
CA ALA A 101 -16.31 -6.71 21.30
C ALA A 101 -17.37 -5.68 20.89
N LEU A 102 -16.98 -4.67 20.11
CA LEU A 102 -17.87 -3.62 19.61
C LEU A 102 -18.49 -3.93 18.24
N GLY A 103 -18.09 -5.02 17.58
CA GLY A 103 -18.56 -5.34 16.22
C GLY A 103 -18.24 -4.25 15.19
N ILE A 104 -17.06 -3.63 15.30
CA ILE A 104 -16.63 -2.54 14.43
C ILE A 104 -15.94 -3.12 13.19
N ASP A 105 -16.39 -2.70 12.00
CA ASP A 105 -15.66 -2.98 10.78
C ASP A 105 -14.37 -2.14 10.71
N THR A 106 -13.31 -2.71 10.15
CA THR A 106 -12.00 -2.06 10.03
C THR A 106 -11.53 -1.93 8.60
N ILE A 107 -10.55 -1.05 8.43
CA ILE A 107 -9.87 -0.82 7.16
C ILE A 107 -8.45 -1.35 7.26
N ALA A 108 -8.09 -2.28 6.37
CA ALA A 108 -6.73 -2.74 6.21
C ALA A 108 -5.92 -1.73 5.39
N LEU A 109 -4.97 -1.06 6.05
CA LEU A 109 -3.97 -0.21 5.42
C LEU A 109 -2.74 -1.07 5.12
N MET A 110 -2.57 -1.44 3.84
CA MET A 110 -1.53 -2.35 3.38
C MET A 110 -0.41 -1.55 2.72
N PHE A 111 0.73 -1.47 3.39
CA PHE A 111 1.91 -0.74 2.94
C PHE A 111 2.84 -1.63 2.13
N LEU A 112 3.07 -1.27 0.88
CA LEU A 112 4.08 -1.87 0.02
C LEU A 112 5.31 -0.96 -0.02
N THR A 113 6.44 -1.47 0.46
CA THR A 113 7.69 -0.72 0.61
C THR A 113 8.91 -1.60 0.31
N THR A 114 10.08 -0.98 0.18
CA THR A 114 11.36 -1.71 0.12
C THR A 114 12.07 -1.79 1.47
N GLY A 115 11.56 -1.14 2.53
CA GLY A 115 12.21 -1.08 3.84
C GLY A 115 11.46 -0.20 4.84
N PRO A 116 12.13 0.65 5.63
CA PRO A 116 11.45 1.55 6.56
C PRO A 116 10.53 2.54 5.85
N ILE A 117 9.33 2.78 6.40
CA ILE A 117 8.36 3.76 5.87
C ILE A 117 8.79 5.16 6.32
N PRO A 118 9.25 6.05 5.42
CA PRO A 118 9.81 7.34 5.82
C PRO A 118 8.81 8.26 6.54
N HIS A 119 7.53 8.19 6.16
CA HIS A 119 6.46 9.04 6.68
C HIS A 119 5.76 8.47 7.92
N GLU A 120 6.41 7.54 8.65
CA GLU A 120 5.83 6.93 9.87
C GLU A 120 5.29 7.98 10.85
N ARG A 121 6.03 9.07 11.12
CA ARG A 121 5.57 10.12 12.04
C ARG A 121 4.26 10.78 11.58
N THR A 122 4.08 10.93 10.27
CA THR A 122 2.84 11.46 9.69
C THR A 122 1.68 10.49 9.86
N TRP A 123 1.90 9.19 9.63
CA TRP A 123 0.88 8.17 9.84
C TRP A 123 0.55 7.97 11.33
N ARG A 124 1.53 8.08 12.23
CA ARG A 124 1.31 8.07 13.69
C ARG A 124 0.38 9.21 14.09
N LEU A 125 0.74 10.44 13.73
CA LEU A 125 -0.08 11.63 14.01
C LEU A 125 -1.51 11.49 13.46
N TRP A 126 -1.64 10.91 12.26
CA TRP A 126 -2.94 10.68 11.64
C TRP A 126 -3.77 9.61 12.37
N LEU A 127 -3.17 8.48 12.76
CA LEU A 127 -3.85 7.40 13.50
C LEU A 127 -4.26 7.83 14.91
N GLU A 128 -3.45 8.65 15.57
CA GLU A 128 -3.78 9.26 16.86
C GLU A 128 -5.06 10.11 16.78
N GLY A 129 -5.36 10.69 15.61
CA GLY A 129 -6.62 11.40 15.38
C GLY A 129 -7.88 10.52 15.42
N ALA A 130 -7.73 9.19 15.33
CA ALA A 130 -8.82 8.22 15.48
C ALA A 130 -8.83 7.50 16.84
N ALA A 131 -7.86 7.78 17.71
CA ALA A 131 -7.78 7.16 19.02
C ALA A 131 -8.99 7.56 19.89
N GLY A 132 -9.60 6.57 20.54
CA GLY A 132 -10.70 6.81 21.47
C GLY A 132 -12.03 7.20 20.83
N TRP A 133 -12.19 7.04 19.51
CA TRP A 133 -13.46 7.30 18.82
C TRP A 133 -14.22 6.01 18.52
N LEU A 134 -15.48 5.94 18.93
CA LEU A 134 -16.41 4.86 18.64
C LEU A 134 -17.31 5.25 17.45
N PRO A 135 -17.26 4.54 16.32
CA PRO A 135 -18.19 4.77 15.22
C PRO A 135 -19.61 4.35 15.60
N TYR A 136 -20.62 4.98 15.00
CA TYR A 136 -22.04 4.68 15.28
C TYR A 136 -22.38 3.18 15.20
N GLN A 137 -21.73 2.42 14.31
CA GLN A 137 -21.91 0.97 14.17
C GLN A 137 -21.67 0.21 15.48
N GLY A 138 -20.67 0.61 16.26
CA GLY A 138 -20.34 -0.04 17.54
C GLY A 138 -21.16 0.47 18.72
N LEU A 139 -22.03 1.47 18.51
CA LEU A 139 -22.77 2.12 19.57
C LEU A 139 -23.82 1.20 20.20
N GLU A 140 -24.49 0.36 19.41
CA GLU A 140 -25.47 -0.58 19.92
C GLU A 140 -24.82 -1.69 20.76
N ALA A 141 -23.61 -2.13 20.39
CA ALA A 141 -22.83 -3.05 21.22
C ALA A 141 -22.43 -2.40 22.56
N ALA A 142 -21.97 -1.15 22.54
CA ALA A 142 -21.65 -0.39 23.75
C ALA A 142 -22.88 -0.19 24.66
N LYS A 143 -24.02 0.22 24.09
CA LYS A 143 -25.30 0.35 24.81
C LYS A 143 -25.77 -0.98 25.38
N GLY A 144 -25.69 -2.07 24.61
CA GLY A 144 -26.06 -3.40 25.09
C GLY A 144 -25.19 -3.87 26.26
N ALA A 145 -23.90 -3.55 26.23
CA ALA A 145 -22.97 -3.88 27.32
C ALA A 145 -23.22 -3.05 28.59
N ALA A 146 -23.47 -1.74 28.45
CA ALA A 146 -23.66 -0.83 29.57
C ALA A 146 -25.08 -0.85 30.16
N CYS A 147 -26.11 -0.83 29.31
CA CYS A 147 -27.51 -0.67 29.72
C CYS A 147 -28.26 -1.98 29.97
N GLY A 148 -27.59 -3.13 29.87
CA GLY A 148 -28.21 -4.45 30.02
C GLY A 148 -28.58 -4.85 31.46
N GLY A 149 -28.35 -3.97 32.46
CA GLY A 149 -28.65 -4.22 33.88
C GLY A 149 -27.69 -5.18 34.60
N ALA A 150 -26.77 -5.81 33.89
CA ALA A 150 -25.73 -6.68 34.44
C ALA A 150 -24.36 -6.02 34.30
N GLU A 151 -23.52 -6.15 35.34
CA GLU A 151 -22.18 -5.55 35.37
C GLU A 151 -21.17 -6.29 34.46
N ALA A 152 -21.33 -7.61 34.32
CA ALA A 152 -20.34 -8.45 33.65
C ALA A 152 -20.10 -8.11 32.15
N PRO A 153 -21.12 -7.83 31.31
CA PRO A 153 -20.92 -7.37 29.94
C PRO A 153 -20.11 -6.06 29.86
N TRP A 154 -20.42 -5.09 30.71
CA TRP A 154 -19.70 -3.82 30.78
C TRP A 154 -18.22 -4.03 31.14
N GLN A 155 -17.94 -4.80 32.19
CA GLN A 155 -16.55 -5.08 32.61
C GLN A 155 -15.75 -5.81 31.51
N ARG A 156 -16.37 -6.72 30.75
CA ARG A 156 -15.72 -7.37 29.60
C ARG A 156 -15.39 -6.38 28.50
N LEU A 157 -16.32 -5.48 28.15
CA LEU A 157 -16.08 -4.45 27.15
C LEU A 157 -14.95 -3.50 27.60
N ARG A 158 -15.01 -3.06 28.86
CA ARG A 158 -14.00 -2.20 29.48
C ARG A 158 -12.62 -2.85 29.49
N GLY A 159 -12.51 -4.13 29.84
CA GLY A 159 -11.26 -4.89 29.77
C GLY A 159 -10.73 -5.07 28.35
N SER A 160 -11.64 -5.19 27.36
CA SER A 160 -11.27 -5.33 25.94
C SER A 160 -10.81 -4.02 25.30
N CYS A 161 -11.33 -2.88 25.78
CA CYS A 161 -11.10 -1.55 25.22
C CYS A 161 -10.18 -0.64 26.06
N GLY A 162 -9.85 -1.03 27.29
CA GLY A 162 -9.00 -0.28 28.24
C GLY A 162 -7.51 -0.27 27.85
N ALA A 163 -7.22 0.21 26.65
CA ALA A 163 -5.89 0.28 26.06
C ALA A 163 -5.00 1.36 26.71
N ALA A 164 -3.71 1.05 26.91
CA ALA A 164 -2.75 1.93 27.57
C ALA A 164 -2.08 2.96 26.63
N SER A 165 -2.21 2.83 25.30
CA SER A 165 -1.59 3.73 24.32
C SER A 165 -2.57 4.20 23.25
N SER A 166 -2.33 5.37 22.66
CA SER A 166 -3.15 5.96 21.59
C SER A 166 -3.28 5.04 20.36
N GLN A 167 -2.22 4.31 20.02
CA GLN A 167 -2.23 3.34 18.92
C GLN A 167 -3.17 2.16 19.20
N GLN A 168 -3.25 1.72 20.46
CA GLN A 168 -4.16 0.66 20.88
C GLN A 168 -5.59 1.18 21.06
N GLN A 169 -5.76 2.48 21.34
CA GLN A 169 -7.06 3.16 21.46
C GLN A 169 -7.75 3.47 20.13
N GLN A 170 -7.03 3.52 18.99
CA GLN A 170 -7.71 3.60 17.69
C GLN A 170 -8.19 2.21 17.28
N HIS A 171 -9.43 2.07 16.85
CA HIS A 171 -10.03 0.76 16.54
C HIS A 171 -10.46 0.61 15.07
N LEU A 172 -10.20 1.63 14.24
CA LEU A 172 -10.73 1.77 12.88
C LEU A 172 -9.81 1.19 11.80
N PHE A 173 -8.50 1.22 12.03
CA PHE A 173 -7.49 0.86 11.02
C PHE A 173 -6.58 -0.26 11.49
N LYS A 174 -6.26 -1.20 10.60
CA LYS A 174 -5.28 -2.27 10.81
C LYS A 174 -4.12 -2.08 9.84
N LEU A 175 -2.89 -2.29 10.32
CA LEU A 175 -1.69 -2.03 9.53
C LEU A 175 -1.05 -3.34 9.08
N TYR A 176 -0.73 -3.43 7.80
CA TYR A 176 -0.01 -4.57 7.21
C TYR A 176 1.12 -4.01 6.35
N VAL A 177 2.30 -4.61 6.44
CA VAL A 177 3.49 -4.16 5.72
C VAL A 177 4.11 -5.32 4.96
N HIS A 178 4.35 -5.12 3.68
CA HIS A 178 5.27 -5.92 2.88
C HIS A 178 6.50 -5.07 2.58
N ALA A 179 7.65 -5.57 3.01
CA ALA A 179 8.96 -5.00 2.75
C ALA A 179 9.85 -6.06 2.09
N LEU A 180 11.03 -5.68 1.61
CA LEU A 180 11.99 -6.66 1.11
C LEU A 180 12.32 -7.72 2.19
N PRO A 181 12.54 -9.01 1.83
CA PRO A 181 12.73 -10.09 2.80
C PRO A 181 13.88 -9.87 3.79
N ASN A 182 14.92 -9.12 3.40
CA ASN A 182 16.06 -8.77 4.25
C ASN A 182 15.76 -7.66 5.27
N PHE A 183 14.62 -6.98 5.17
CA PHE A 183 14.18 -6.03 6.19
C PHE A 183 13.68 -6.80 7.41
N THR A 184 14.30 -6.56 8.56
CA THR A 184 14.11 -7.33 9.80
C THR A 184 12.90 -6.89 10.62
N GLY A 185 12.25 -5.77 10.25
CA GLY A 185 11.08 -5.26 10.94
C GLY A 185 11.30 -3.90 11.58
N TYR A 186 10.38 -3.56 12.48
CA TYR A 186 10.30 -2.25 13.12
C TYR A 186 10.55 -2.37 14.63
N ASP A 187 11.23 -1.38 15.19
CA ASP A 187 11.49 -1.28 16.63
C ASP A 187 10.18 -1.24 17.43
N PRO A 188 10.17 -1.69 18.70
CA PRO A 188 8.97 -1.73 19.54
C PRO A 188 8.21 -0.39 19.68
N GLY A 189 8.87 0.76 19.49
CA GLY A 189 8.22 2.07 19.53
C GLY A 189 7.57 2.52 18.21
N SER A 190 7.72 1.76 17.12
CA SER A 190 7.13 2.09 15.82
C SER A 190 5.65 1.71 15.77
N ILE A 191 4.84 2.52 15.10
CA ILE A 191 3.45 2.13 14.82
C ILE A 191 3.33 0.91 13.89
N PHE A 192 4.40 0.56 13.18
CA PHE A 192 4.47 -0.63 12.34
C PHE A 192 5.09 -1.82 13.05
N HIS A 193 5.34 -1.73 14.36
CA HIS A 193 5.73 -2.88 15.15
C HIS A 193 4.70 -4.00 14.99
N ASN A 194 5.15 -5.20 14.65
CA ASN A 194 4.35 -6.38 14.31
C ASN A 194 3.41 -6.26 13.08
N ALA A 195 3.49 -5.18 12.31
CA ALA A 195 2.70 -5.03 11.08
C ALA A 195 3.34 -5.75 9.87
N LEU A 196 4.61 -6.14 9.97
CA LEU A 196 5.34 -6.82 8.90
C LEU A 196 4.79 -8.24 8.69
N ILE A 197 4.30 -8.53 7.49
CA ILE A 197 3.78 -9.86 7.16
C ILE A 197 4.95 -10.87 7.04
N PRO A 198 4.73 -12.15 7.41
CA PRO A 198 5.78 -13.17 7.36
C PRO A 198 6.22 -13.48 5.93
N ASP A 199 5.24 -13.77 5.05
CA ASP A 199 5.47 -14.14 3.66
C ASP A 199 5.78 -12.91 2.81
N ARG A 200 7.02 -12.81 2.32
CA ARG A 200 7.51 -11.67 1.55
C ARG A 200 8.38 -12.10 0.38
N VAL A 201 8.42 -11.28 -0.66
CA VAL A 201 9.17 -11.53 -1.90
C VAL A 201 10.03 -10.32 -2.24
N VAL A 202 11.12 -10.52 -2.98
CA VAL A 202 11.86 -9.39 -3.58
C VAL A 202 10.99 -8.79 -4.68
N THR A 203 10.80 -7.47 -4.63
CA THR A 203 9.96 -6.75 -5.59
C THR A 203 10.81 -6.00 -6.62
N GLU A 204 10.43 -6.16 -7.87
CA GLU A 204 11.01 -5.46 -9.02
C GLU A 204 9.97 -4.55 -9.66
N TRP A 205 10.43 -3.38 -10.13
CA TRP A 205 9.54 -2.37 -10.73
C TRP A 205 8.87 -2.91 -12.00
N GLY A 206 7.55 -2.79 -12.07
CA GLY A 206 6.76 -3.28 -13.21
C GLY A 206 6.77 -4.80 -13.38
N GLY A 207 7.26 -5.54 -12.38
CA GLY A 207 7.34 -7.00 -12.41
C GLY A 207 6.16 -7.67 -11.69
N MET A 208 5.93 -8.94 -12.01
CA MET A 208 4.92 -9.78 -11.34
C MET A 208 5.14 -9.93 -9.84
N SER A 209 6.36 -9.73 -9.36
CA SER A 209 6.68 -9.68 -7.93
C SER A 209 5.86 -8.65 -7.16
N LEU A 210 5.46 -7.53 -7.79
CA LEU A 210 4.58 -6.54 -7.15
C LEU A 210 3.18 -7.10 -6.94
N VAL A 211 2.60 -7.76 -7.95
CA VAL A 211 1.30 -8.43 -7.84
C VAL A 211 1.34 -9.55 -6.79
N ILE A 212 2.44 -10.30 -6.71
CA ILE A 212 2.63 -11.32 -5.67
C ILE A 212 2.64 -10.66 -4.29
N ALA A 213 3.40 -9.58 -4.10
CA ALA A 213 3.44 -8.84 -2.84
C ALA A 213 2.07 -8.28 -2.43
N GLU A 214 1.30 -7.75 -3.39
CA GLU A 214 -0.06 -7.26 -3.20
C GLU A 214 -1.02 -8.39 -2.77
N ARG A 215 -0.93 -9.57 -3.40
CA ARG A 215 -1.72 -10.75 -3.01
C ARG A 215 -1.36 -11.26 -1.61
N LEU A 216 -0.08 -11.27 -1.24
CA LEU A 216 0.36 -11.66 0.11
C LEU A 216 -0.15 -10.69 1.19
N LEU A 217 -0.15 -9.38 0.90
CA LEU A 217 -0.76 -8.37 1.77
C LEU A 217 -2.27 -8.61 1.92
N LEU A 218 -2.98 -8.84 0.82
CA LEU A 218 -4.42 -9.14 0.84
C LEU A 218 -4.72 -10.41 1.63
N GLN A 219 -3.97 -11.49 1.40
CA GLN A 219 -4.10 -12.74 2.15
C GLN A 219 -3.91 -12.53 3.65
N ALA A 220 -2.88 -11.77 4.05
CA ALA A 220 -2.65 -11.45 5.46
C ALA A 220 -3.80 -10.63 6.07
N ALA A 221 -4.29 -9.63 5.34
CA ALA A 221 -5.37 -8.77 5.80
C ALA A 221 -6.73 -9.47 5.85
N LEU A 222 -7.01 -10.39 4.92
CA LEU A 222 -8.27 -11.14 4.85
C LEU A 222 -8.43 -12.14 6.01
N ARG A 223 -7.35 -12.53 6.70
CA ARG A 223 -7.45 -13.38 7.90
C ARG A 223 -8.18 -12.70 9.06
N ASP A 224 -8.17 -11.37 9.12
CA ASP A 224 -8.98 -10.61 10.08
C ASP A 224 -10.36 -10.36 9.46
N GLU A 225 -11.39 -10.96 10.05
CA GLU A 225 -12.77 -10.86 9.60
C GLU A 225 -13.34 -9.44 9.75
N SER A 226 -12.80 -8.64 10.68
CA SER A 226 -13.23 -7.25 10.85
C SER A 226 -12.84 -6.36 9.67
N ASN A 227 -11.82 -6.71 8.89
CA ASN A 227 -11.41 -5.91 7.73
C ASN A 227 -12.45 -5.98 6.60
N THR A 228 -13.16 -4.88 6.30
CA THR A 228 -14.13 -4.84 5.20
C THR A 228 -13.66 -4.03 4.00
N ARG A 229 -12.58 -3.25 4.16
CA ARG A 229 -11.94 -2.44 3.11
C ARG A 229 -10.42 -2.64 3.11
N PHE A 230 -9.82 -2.72 1.92
CA PHE A 230 -8.41 -3.08 1.73
C PHE A 230 -7.72 -2.07 0.83
N LEU A 231 -6.79 -1.30 1.39
CA LEU A 231 -6.14 -0.20 0.70
C LEU A 231 -4.66 -0.46 0.51
N LEU A 232 -4.19 -0.41 -0.73
CA LEU A 232 -2.75 -0.47 -1.04
C LEU A 232 -2.14 0.94 -0.95
N ILE A 233 -1.10 1.09 -0.14
CA ILE A 233 -0.41 2.36 0.15
C ILE A 233 1.09 2.20 -0.03
N SER A 234 1.74 3.22 -0.58
CA SER A 234 3.20 3.25 -0.72
C SER A 234 3.85 3.88 0.51
N ASP A 235 5.11 3.52 0.75
CA ASP A 235 6.03 4.26 1.63
C ASP A 235 6.19 5.76 1.36
N SER A 236 5.93 6.24 0.14
CA SER A 236 5.91 7.66 -0.24
C SER A 236 4.50 8.27 -0.21
N GLY A 237 3.54 7.56 0.38
CA GLY A 237 2.13 7.93 0.49
C GLY A 237 1.82 8.73 1.77
N ILE A 238 0.89 9.68 1.65
CA ILE A 238 0.35 10.47 2.76
C ILE A 238 -1.19 10.51 2.68
N PRO A 239 -1.91 10.60 3.80
CA PRO A 239 -3.36 10.76 3.80
C PRO A 239 -3.77 12.18 3.36
N LEU A 240 -4.94 12.33 2.75
CA LEU A 240 -5.48 13.64 2.33
C LEU A 240 -6.64 14.16 3.18
N TYR A 241 -7.24 13.33 4.04
CA TYR A 241 -8.35 13.68 4.93
C TYR A 241 -8.07 13.11 6.33
N ASP A 242 -8.77 13.58 7.36
CA ASP A 242 -8.65 13.07 8.74
C ASP A 242 -9.10 11.61 8.78
N PRO A 243 -8.66 10.84 9.78
CA PRO A 243 -9.01 9.45 9.87
C PRO A 243 -10.51 9.17 9.99
N LEU A 244 -11.31 10.05 10.60
CA LEU A 244 -12.75 9.82 10.75
C LEU A 244 -13.48 9.97 9.41
N THR A 245 -13.19 11.04 8.66
CA THR A 245 -13.70 11.23 7.30
C THR A 245 -13.22 10.15 6.36
N PHE A 246 -11.94 9.78 6.43
CA PHE A 246 -11.37 8.71 5.63
C PHE A 246 -12.08 7.38 5.88
N TYR A 247 -12.34 7.05 7.16
CA TYR A 247 -13.07 5.86 7.55
C TYR A 247 -14.51 5.89 7.03
N GLN A 248 -15.27 6.95 7.33
CA GLN A 248 -16.68 7.04 6.96
C GLN A 248 -16.88 7.06 5.44
N GLN A 249 -15.97 7.70 4.70
CA GLN A 249 -16.01 7.67 3.24
C GLN A 249 -15.93 6.23 2.72
N LEU A 250 -14.99 5.43 3.21
CA LEU A 250 -14.80 4.05 2.73
C LEU A 250 -15.91 3.11 3.20
N MET A 251 -16.42 3.29 4.42
CA MET A 251 -17.55 2.51 4.93
C MET A 251 -18.85 2.82 4.20
N HIS A 252 -19.05 4.06 3.75
CA HIS A 252 -20.19 4.46 2.94
C HIS A 252 -20.17 3.87 1.52
N GLU A 253 -18.98 3.65 0.94
CA GLU A 253 -18.84 3.17 -0.43
C GLU A 253 -19.16 1.69 -0.58
N ASN A 254 -19.93 1.34 -1.60
CA ASN A 254 -20.22 -0.05 -1.98
C ASN A 254 -19.41 -0.53 -3.19
N ARG A 255 -18.47 0.29 -3.68
CA ARG A 255 -17.67 0.03 -4.88
C ARG A 255 -16.19 0.11 -4.58
N SER A 256 -15.40 -0.61 -5.35
CA SER A 256 -13.94 -0.58 -5.27
C SER A 256 -13.34 0.62 -6.01
N ARG A 257 -12.31 1.24 -5.43
CA ARG A 257 -11.50 2.32 -5.99
C ARG A 257 -10.42 1.76 -6.90
N VAL A 258 -10.85 1.29 -8.07
CA VAL A 258 -10.03 0.71 -9.15
C VAL A 258 -10.60 1.17 -10.47
N LYS A 259 -9.78 1.55 -11.45
CA LYS A 259 -10.29 1.86 -12.79
C LYS A 259 -10.43 0.58 -13.63
N ALA A 260 -11.52 -0.15 -13.46
CA ALA A 260 -11.79 -1.35 -14.26
C ALA A 260 -12.56 -1.07 -15.57
N CYS A 261 -12.96 0.18 -15.83
CA CYS A 261 -13.57 0.54 -17.11
C CYS A 261 -12.54 0.68 -18.23
N ARG A 262 -12.95 0.40 -19.47
CA ARG A 262 -12.09 0.53 -20.65
C ARG A 262 -11.84 2.00 -21.00
N VAL A 263 -10.57 2.37 -21.18
CA VAL A 263 -10.12 3.72 -21.51
C VAL A 263 -9.36 3.72 -22.84
N GLY A 264 -10.09 3.56 -23.95
CA GLY A 264 -9.57 3.70 -25.32
C GLY A 264 -8.13 3.18 -25.54
N TYR A 265 -7.29 4.01 -26.17
CA TYR A 265 -5.88 3.68 -26.44
C TYR A 265 -5.05 3.41 -25.18
N LEU A 266 -5.32 4.10 -24.07
CA LEU A 266 -4.56 3.95 -22.82
C LEU A 266 -4.77 2.59 -22.17
N SER A 267 -5.88 1.91 -22.42
CA SER A 267 -6.01 0.50 -22.05
C SER A 267 -5.21 -0.37 -23.01
N ASP A 268 -5.30 -0.13 -24.31
CA ASP A 268 -4.91 -1.11 -25.31
C ASP A 268 -3.41 -1.10 -25.70
N TYR A 269 -2.65 -0.03 -25.44
CA TYR A 269 -1.27 0.10 -25.96
C TYR A 269 -0.26 -0.88 -25.37
N ARG A 270 -0.53 -1.43 -24.19
CA ARG A 270 0.29 -2.46 -23.51
C ARG A 270 -0.24 -3.88 -23.67
N TRP A 271 -1.26 -4.06 -24.51
CA TRP A 271 -1.83 -5.37 -24.77
C TRP A 271 -0.83 -6.27 -25.50
N HIS A 272 -0.57 -7.46 -24.94
CA HIS A 272 0.28 -8.45 -25.57
C HIS A 272 -0.57 -9.51 -26.31
N PRO A 273 -0.54 -9.60 -27.66
CA PRO A 273 -1.44 -10.48 -28.43
C PRO A 273 -1.39 -11.97 -28.07
N VAL A 274 -0.25 -12.49 -27.61
CA VAL A 274 -0.13 -13.91 -27.18
C VAL A 274 -1.10 -14.28 -26.06
N MET A 275 -1.53 -13.32 -25.24
CA MET A 275 -2.49 -13.57 -24.17
C MET A 275 -3.87 -13.97 -24.73
N ALA A 276 -4.20 -13.57 -25.97
CA ALA A 276 -5.40 -14.04 -26.67
C ALA A 276 -5.39 -15.55 -26.90
N LEU A 277 -4.20 -16.15 -27.12
CA LEU A 277 -4.05 -17.60 -27.28
C LEU A 277 -4.31 -18.38 -25.98
N LYS A 278 -4.53 -17.67 -24.87
CA LYS A 278 -4.82 -18.20 -23.54
C LYS A 278 -6.18 -17.77 -23.02
N GLY A 279 -7.07 -17.31 -23.90
CA GLY A 279 -8.45 -16.99 -23.54
C GLY A 279 -8.68 -15.56 -23.02
N LEU A 280 -7.63 -14.79 -22.72
CA LEU A 280 -7.78 -13.40 -22.34
C LEU A 280 -8.04 -12.54 -23.59
N ARG A 281 -9.25 -11.99 -23.73
CA ARG A 281 -9.59 -11.17 -24.90
C ARG A 281 -9.07 -9.75 -24.71
N ARG A 282 -8.56 -9.14 -25.79
CA ARG A 282 -8.18 -7.71 -25.79
C ARG A 282 -9.30 -6.79 -25.28
N ALA A 283 -10.56 -7.13 -25.55
CA ALA A 283 -11.71 -6.38 -25.07
C ALA A 283 -11.90 -6.41 -23.53
N GLN A 284 -11.28 -7.34 -22.82
CA GLN A 284 -11.27 -7.45 -21.36
C GLN A 284 -10.03 -6.80 -20.72
N TRP A 285 -9.03 -6.44 -21.51
CA TRP A 285 -7.83 -5.79 -21.02
C TRP A 285 -8.16 -4.39 -20.47
N ARG A 286 -7.66 -4.08 -19.27
CA ARG A 286 -7.90 -2.81 -18.57
C ARG A 286 -6.62 -2.23 -18.01
N LYS A 287 -6.63 -0.93 -17.74
CA LYS A 287 -5.54 -0.19 -17.09
C LYS A 287 -6.08 0.62 -15.91
N SER A 288 -5.42 0.51 -14.77
CA SER A 288 -5.66 1.30 -13.56
C SER A 288 -4.32 1.81 -13.00
N SER A 289 -4.38 2.66 -11.96
CA SER A 289 -3.25 2.79 -11.04
C SER A 289 -3.06 1.48 -10.27
N GLN A 290 -1.81 1.17 -9.93
CA GLN A 290 -1.47 0.14 -8.95
C GLN A 290 -2.15 0.38 -7.58
N TRP A 291 -2.33 1.64 -7.18
CA TRP A 291 -2.80 2.02 -5.84
C TRP A 291 -4.32 1.97 -5.78
N PHE A 292 -4.85 0.90 -5.21
CA PHE A 292 -6.28 0.61 -5.14
C PHE A 292 -6.87 0.71 -3.73
N GLY A 293 -8.20 0.81 -3.68
CA GLY A 293 -8.99 0.43 -2.50
C GLY A 293 -10.04 -0.60 -2.91
N LEU A 294 -10.14 -1.71 -2.18
CA LEU A 294 -11.03 -2.83 -2.50
C LEU A 294 -12.07 -3.06 -1.41
N THR A 295 -13.25 -3.51 -1.84
CA THR A 295 -14.18 -4.26 -0.99
C THR A 295 -13.59 -5.63 -0.65
N ARG A 296 -14.06 -6.24 0.44
CA ARG A 296 -13.64 -7.60 0.82
C ARG A 296 -13.85 -8.64 -0.28
N GLU A 297 -14.95 -8.54 -1.02
CA GLU A 297 -15.24 -9.45 -2.14
C GLU A 297 -14.24 -9.30 -3.30
N HIS A 298 -13.81 -8.08 -3.64
CA HIS A 298 -12.78 -7.85 -4.65
C HIS A 298 -11.40 -8.31 -4.17
N ALA A 299 -11.10 -8.12 -2.89
CA ALA A 299 -9.87 -8.61 -2.26
C ALA A 299 -9.79 -10.15 -2.35
N GLN A 300 -10.87 -10.84 -1.98
CA GLN A 300 -10.96 -12.30 -2.07
C GLN A 300 -10.82 -12.78 -3.52
N LEU A 301 -11.52 -12.13 -4.47
CA LEU A 301 -11.40 -12.45 -5.90
C LEU A 301 -9.94 -12.36 -6.39
N MET A 302 -9.19 -11.34 -5.99
CA MET A 302 -7.79 -11.17 -6.38
C MET A 302 -6.88 -12.23 -5.77
N VAL A 303 -7.18 -12.72 -4.57
CA VAL A 303 -6.40 -13.75 -3.88
C VAL A 303 -6.68 -15.15 -4.46
N ASP A 304 -7.93 -15.44 -4.82
CA ASP A 304 -8.36 -16.76 -5.31
C ASP A 304 -8.11 -16.98 -6.81
N ASP A 305 -7.77 -15.91 -7.55
CA ASP A 305 -7.55 -16.03 -8.98
C ASP A 305 -6.24 -16.75 -9.30
N GLU A 306 -6.33 -17.89 -9.98
CA GLU A 306 -5.17 -18.63 -10.49
C GLU A 306 -5.03 -18.50 -12.01
N GLU A 307 -6.15 -18.34 -12.72
CA GLU A 307 -6.18 -18.36 -14.19
C GLU A 307 -5.56 -17.09 -14.79
N GLN A 308 -6.07 -15.91 -14.41
CA GLN A 308 -5.53 -14.66 -14.96
C GLN A 308 -4.14 -14.41 -14.41
N PHE A 309 -3.90 -14.77 -13.14
CA PHE A 309 -2.58 -14.70 -12.53
C PHE A 309 -1.53 -15.47 -13.35
N ALA A 310 -1.80 -16.72 -13.74
CA ALA A 310 -0.87 -17.52 -14.55
C ALA A 310 -0.63 -16.92 -15.95
N ILE A 311 -1.65 -16.33 -16.58
CA ILE A 311 -1.50 -15.65 -17.88
C ILE A 311 -0.57 -14.44 -17.74
N PHE A 312 -0.83 -13.57 -16.76
CA PHE A 312 0.03 -12.42 -16.50
C PHE A 312 1.44 -12.84 -16.13
N GLN A 313 1.58 -13.84 -15.25
CA GLN A 313 2.87 -14.36 -14.83
C GLN A 313 3.72 -14.86 -16.00
N ARG A 314 3.08 -15.43 -17.02
CA ARG A 314 3.81 -16.00 -18.15
C ARG A 314 4.04 -15.02 -19.29
N TYR A 315 3.17 -14.03 -19.47
CA TYR A 315 3.13 -13.23 -20.69
C TYR A 315 3.17 -11.71 -20.46
N CYS A 316 3.06 -11.22 -19.23
CA CYS A 316 3.17 -9.81 -18.89
C CYS A 316 4.51 -9.52 -18.21
N HIS A 317 5.52 -9.19 -19.01
CA HIS A 317 6.87 -8.92 -18.54
C HIS A 317 7.40 -7.65 -19.16
N GLY A 318 7.72 -6.64 -18.35
CA GLY A 318 8.55 -5.48 -18.69
C GLY A 318 8.49 -5.06 -20.16
N TRP A 319 9.65 -4.76 -20.75
CA TRP A 319 9.79 -4.53 -22.19
C TRP A 319 10.09 -5.85 -22.93
N ASP A 320 9.25 -6.25 -23.90
CA ASP A 320 9.54 -7.35 -24.83
C ASP A 320 10.10 -6.78 -26.15
N GLU A 321 11.43 -6.87 -26.33
CA GLU A 321 12.13 -6.42 -27.53
C GLU A 321 11.59 -7.04 -28.82
N ARG A 322 11.20 -8.32 -28.79
CA ARG A 322 10.78 -9.06 -29.99
C ARG A 322 9.47 -8.54 -30.56
N ARG A 323 8.66 -7.89 -29.72
CA ARG A 323 7.31 -7.43 -30.05
C ARG A 323 7.12 -5.94 -29.83
N SER A 324 8.12 -5.26 -29.29
CA SER A 324 8.11 -3.83 -29.00
C SER A 324 6.89 -3.42 -28.15
N VAL A 325 6.59 -4.21 -27.11
CA VAL A 325 5.47 -3.98 -26.20
C VAL A 325 5.95 -4.00 -24.75
N GLU A 326 5.47 -3.05 -23.95
CA GLU A 326 5.65 -3.06 -22.50
C GLU A 326 4.42 -3.64 -21.80
N CYS A 327 4.61 -4.42 -20.74
CA CYS A 327 3.52 -4.90 -19.90
C CYS A 327 3.87 -4.78 -18.41
N TYR A 328 3.06 -4.01 -17.66
CA TYR A 328 3.21 -3.82 -16.22
C TYR A 328 2.01 -4.42 -15.48
N PRO A 329 2.15 -5.61 -14.88
CA PRO A 329 1.04 -6.36 -14.33
C PRO A 329 0.40 -5.66 -13.13
N ASP A 330 1.15 -4.88 -12.36
CA ASP A 330 0.65 -4.08 -11.24
C ASP A 330 -0.38 -3.01 -11.65
N GLU A 331 -0.34 -2.52 -12.88
CA GLU A 331 -1.33 -1.56 -13.42
C GLU A 331 -2.48 -2.23 -14.19
N HIS A 332 -2.35 -3.51 -14.54
CA HIS A 332 -3.21 -4.17 -15.53
C HIS A 332 -3.91 -5.43 -15.02
N TYR A 333 -3.32 -6.20 -14.10
CA TYR A 333 -3.83 -7.50 -13.64
C TYR A 333 -5.19 -7.37 -12.96
N LEU A 334 -5.26 -6.67 -11.83
CA LEU A 334 -6.49 -6.49 -11.05
C LEU A 334 -7.66 -5.91 -11.87
N PRO A 335 -7.51 -4.79 -12.60
CA PRO A 335 -8.64 -4.25 -13.36
C PRO A 335 -9.05 -5.18 -14.52
N THR A 336 -8.11 -5.94 -15.10
CA THR A 336 -8.41 -6.93 -16.15
C THR A 336 -9.15 -8.14 -15.56
N LEU A 337 -8.74 -8.64 -14.39
CA LEU A 337 -9.44 -9.69 -13.66
C LEU A 337 -10.89 -9.29 -13.40
N LEU A 338 -11.12 -8.08 -12.89
CA LEU A 338 -12.48 -7.57 -12.67
C LEU A 338 -13.29 -7.52 -13.96
N SER A 339 -12.68 -7.13 -15.08
CA SER A 339 -13.34 -7.13 -16.38
C SER A 339 -13.66 -8.53 -16.91
N VAL A 340 -12.73 -9.48 -16.76
CA VAL A 340 -12.96 -10.87 -17.13
C VAL A 340 -14.16 -11.45 -16.37
N ARG A 341 -14.32 -11.06 -15.11
CA ARG A 341 -15.41 -11.48 -14.23
C ARG A 341 -16.70 -10.65 -14.40
N GLY A 342 -16.73 -9.67 -15.29
CA GLY A 342 -17.91 -8.83 -15.57
C GLY A 342 -18.27 -7.86 -14.45
N ARG A 343 -17.29 -7.45 -13.65
CA ARG A 343 -17.46 -6.67 -12.41
C ARG A 343 -17.06 -5.20 -12.55
N GLU A 344 -16.94 -4.68 -13.77
CA GLU A 344 -16.49 -3.30 -13.98
C GLU A 344 -17.44 -2.27 -13.35
N ASN A 345 -18.74 -2.56 -13.32
CA ASN A 345 -19.78 -1.70 -12.73
C ASN A 345 -19.65 -1.58 -11.20
N GLU A 346 -18.92 -2.47 -10.53
CA GLU A 346 -18.62 -2.43 -9.09
C GLU A 346 -17.41 -1.54 -8.77
N THR A 347 -16.91 -0.75 -9.73
CA THR A 347 -15.71 0.07 -9.57
C THR A 347 -15.86 1.54 -9.99
N TYR A 348 -15.13 2.44 -9.34
CA TYR A 348 -15.10 3.86 -9.69
C TYR A 348 -14.19 4.14 -10.90
N CYS A 349 -14.76 4.72 -11.96
CA CYS A 349 -14.09 4.89 -13.25
C CYS A 349 -13.82 6.35 -13.66
N GLY A 350 -14.24 7.32 -12.85
CA GLY A 350 -13.93 8.73 -13.06
C GLY A 350 -12.49 9.08 -12.64
N GLY A 351 -11.96 8.37 -11.65
CA GLY A 351 -10.57 8.44 -11.18
C GLY A 351 -9.68 7.34 -11.75
N TYR A 352 -8.46 7.25 -11.23
CA TYR A 352 -7.50 6.19 -11.56
C TYR A 352 -7.16 5.27 -10.36
N GLY A 353 -7.80 5.45 -9.20
CA GLY A 353 -7.55 4.64 -7.99
C GLY A 353 -7.62 5.47 -6.71
N LEU A 354 -6.91 5.03 -5.67
CA LEU A 354 -6.91 5.62 -4.33
C LEU A 354 -6.04 6.89 -4.19
N ALA A 355 -4.96 6.96 -4.96
CA ALA A 355 -3.86 7.90 -4.73
C ALA A 355 -3.77 9.01 -5.77
N ALA A 356 -3.74 10.26 -5.32
CA ALA A 356 -3.40 11.42 -6.13
C ALA A 356 -1.92 11.38 -6.54
N THR A 357 -1.68 11.63 -7.83
CA THR A 357 -0.34 11.66 -8.45
C THR A 357 -0.25 12.76 -9.49
N ASP A 358 0.88 13.45 -9.57
CA ASP A 358 1.10 14.51 -10.56
C ASP A 358 1.79 13.97 -11.82
N TRP A 359 1.04 13.93 -12.92
CA TRP A 359 1.50 13.48 -14.25
C TRP A 359 1.71 14.63 -15.24
N ARG A 360 1.62 15.90 -14.83
CA ARG A 360 1.66 17.06 -15.74
C ARG A 360 2.95 17.18 -16.57
N TYR A 361 4.03 16.56 -16.10
CA TYR A 361 5.34 16.57 -16.77
C TYR A 361 5.54 15.37 -17.73
N GLY A 362 4.57 14.45 -17.83
CA GLY A 362 4.70 13.22 -18.60
C GLY A 362 5.76 12.27 -18.04
N GLY A 363 6.14 11.28 -18.86
CA GLY A 363 7.15 10.27 -18.52
C GLY A 363 6.59 8.96 -17.97
N PRO A 364 7.47 7.99 -17.63
CA PRO A 364 7.08 6.64 -17.22
C PRO A 364 6.57 6.58 -15.77
N HIS A 365 6.76 7.63 -14.97
CA HIS A 365 6.33 7.69 -13.58
C HIS A 365 5.90 9.10 -13.16
N PRO A 366 5.03 9.25 -12.15
CA PRO A 366 4.60 10.57 -11.72
C PRO A 366 5.72 11.36 -11.05
N ARG A 367 5.60 12.69 -11.09
CA ARG A 367 6.59 13.62 -10.54
C ARG A 367 6.71 13.48 -9.01
N ALA A 368 7.93 13.60 -8.51
CA ALA A 368 8.22 13.73 -7.07
C ALA A 368 8.11 15.17 -6.57
N TRP A 369 7.59 15.31 -5.34
CA TRP A 369 7.48 16.58 -4.64
C TRP A 369 8.81 16.98 -3.98
N ARG A 370 9.13 18.28 -4.01
CA ARG A 370 10.27 18.85 -3.27
C ARG A 370 9.81 19.45 -1.95
N SER A 371 10.67 19.46 -0.92
CA SER A 371 10.33 19.99 0.41
C SER A 371 9.80 21.43 0.39
N ARG A 372 10.32 22.29 -0.50
CA ARG A 372 9.85 23.68 -0.67
C ARG A 372 8.40 23.81 -1.18
N GLU A 373 7.88 22.77 -1.81
CA GLU A 373 6.53 22.73 -2.41
C GLU A 373 5.48 22.24 -1.41
N ILE A 374 5.92 21.68 -0.28
CA ILE A 374 5.03 21.16 0.77
C ILE A 374 4.46 22.33 1.58
N LYS A 375 3.29 22.80 1.16
CA LYS A 375 2.57 23.97 1.70
C LYS A 375 1.07 23.65 1.84
N PRO A 376 0.30 24.41 2.64
CA PRO A 376 -1.14 24.17 2.83
C PRO A 376 -1.94 24.01 1.53
N TRP A 377 -1.72 24.88 0.54
CA TRP A 377 -2.40 24.84 -0.77
C TRP A 377 -2.11 23.55 -1.57
N LEU A 378 -1.04 22.83 -1.25
CA LEU A 378 -0.72 21.57 -1.91
C LEU A 378 -1.79 20.51 -1.63
N LEU A 379 -2.36 20.46 -0.42
CA LEU A 379 -3.40 19.48 -0.08
C LEU A 379 -4.67 19.70 -0.90
N GLU A 380 -5.09 20.95 -1.09
CA GLU A 380 -6.23 21.31 -1.95
C GLU A 380 -5.98 20.93 -3.41
N THR A 381 -4.75 21.17 -3.87
CA THR A 381 -4.33 20.77 -5.22
C THR A 381 -4.39 19.26 -5.36
N LEU A 382 -3.89 18.49 -4.39
CA LEU A 382 -3.90 17.02 -4.45
C LEU A 382 -5.30 16.42 -4.42
N ARG A 383 -6.22 17.01 -3.66
CA ARG A 383 -7.63 16.59 -3.67
C ARG A 383 -8.29 16.82 -5.04
N SER A 384 -7.79 17.75 -5.84
CA SER A 384 -8.36 18.12 -7.15
C SER A 384 -7.50 17.69 -8.37
N LEU A 385 -6.36 17.03 -8.15
CA LEU A 385 -5.44 16.60 -9.23
C LEU A 385 -5.99 15.38 -10.00
N GLY A 386 -5.93 15.41 -11.35
CA GLY A 386 -6.31 14.30 -12.24
C GLY A 386 -7.58 14.49 -13.09
N VAL A 387 -7.83 15.73 -13.51
CA VAL A 387 -9.17 16.33 -13.70
C VAL A 387 -10.10 15.70 -14.76
N SER A 388 -11.26 15.22 -14.30
CA SER A 388 -12.57 15.46 -14.93
C SER A 388 -13.35 16.52 -14.12
N SER A 389 -14.36 17.17 -14.70
CA SER A 389 -15.12 18.27 -14.07
C SER A 389 -15.81 17.89 -12.74
N ALA A 390 -16.13 16.62 -12.52
CA ALA A 390 -16.72 16.10 -11.27
C ALA A 390 -15.77 16.14 -10.06
N MET A 391 -14.45 16.07 -10.28
CA MET A 391 -13.44 15.96 -9.21
C MET A 391 -13.06 17.30 -8.57
N LYS A 392 -13.63 18.44 -9.02
CA LYS A 392 -13.55 19.72 -8.27
C LYS A 392 -14.23 19.64 -6.91
N GLN A 393 -15.23 18.75 -6.76
CA GLN A 393 -16.01 18.58 -5.54
C GLN A 393 -15.20 17.93 -4.40
N CYS A 394 -14.08 17.27 -4.72
CA CYS A 394 -13.18 16.66 -3.74
C CYS A 394 -12.50 17.68 -2.82
N ASN A 395 -12.47 18.96 -3.21
CA ASN A 395 -11.80 20.02 -2.43
C ASN A 395 -12.65 20.54 -1.27
N ASN A 396 -13.96 20.30 -1.25
CA ASN A 396 -14.80 20.67 -0.11
C ASN A 396 -14.60 19.61 0.99
N GLY A 397 -13.62 19.80 1.86
CA GLY A 397 -13.31 18.86 2.94
C GLY A 397 -14.11 19.14 4.21
N SER A 398 -14.37 20.40 4.54
CA SER A 398 -14.87 20.79 5.86
C SER A 398 -16.27 20.25 6.15
N THR A 399 -17.18 20.25 5.17
CA THR A 399 -18.54 19.73 5.38
C THR A 399 -18.57 18.21 5.60
N GLN A 400 -17.65 17.49 4.96
CA GLN A 400 -17.48 16.05 5.07
C GLN A 400 -16.87 15.71 6.42
N VAL A 401 -15.91 16.50 6.89
CA VAL A 401 -15.35 16.36 8.23
C VAL A 401 -16.41 16.55 9.30
N GLU A 402 -17.21 17.60 9.20
CA GLU A 402 -18.30 17.86 10.14
C GLU A 402 -19.31 16.69 10.16
N ASP A 403 -19.72 16.20 8.99
CA ASP A 403 -20.65 15.07 8.89
C ASP A 403 -20.04 13.78 9.45
N ALA A 404 -18.78 13.50 9.13
CA ALA A 404 -18.10 12.31 9.61
C ALA A 404 -17.93 12.33 11.13
N GLN A 405 -17.52 13.47 11.71
CA GLN A 405 -17.33 13.63 13.15
C GLN A 405 -18.62 13.37 13.93
N ARG A 406 -19.78 13.79 13.41
CA ARG A 406 -21.09 13.54 14.03
C ARG A 406 -21.51 12.07 14.04
N MET A 407 -20.78 11.19 13.35
CA MET A 407 -21.01 9.75 13.35
C MET A 407 -20.16 8.99 14.37
N PHE A 408 -19.44 9.70 15.24
CA PHE A 408 -18.62 9.12 16.29
C PHE A 408 -18.97 9.68 17.66
N VAL A 409 -18.76 8.87 18.69
CA VAL A 409 -18.79 9.28 20.09
C VAL A 409 -17.42 9.05 20.73
N PRO A 410 -17.01 9.86 21.71
CA PRO A 410 -15.81 9.58 22.47
C PRO A 410 -16.02 8.32 23.31
N LEU A 411 -15.15 7.32 23.14
CA LEU A 411 -15.20 6.05 23.85
C LEU A 411 -14.59 6.16 25.26
N GLN A 412 -13.55 6.99 25.41
CA GLN A 412 -12.78 7.08 26.66
C GLN A 412 -13.61 7.48 27.89
N PRO A 413 -14.50 8.51 27.83
CA PRO A 413 -15.36 8.83 28.96
C PRO A 413 -16.28 7.68 29.35
N LEU A 414 -16.72 6.86 28.37
CA LEU A 414 -17.50 5.66 28.66
C LEU A 414 -16.66 4.67 29.45
N LEU A 415 -15.43 4.38 29.02
CA LEU A 415 -14.53 3.39 29.65
C LEU A 415 -14.04 3.77 31.05
N GLU A 416 -14.11 5.05 31.40
CA GLU A 416 -13.78 5.57 32.73
C GLU A 416 -14.86 5.22 33.77
N ALA A 417 -16.12 5.06 33.33
CA ALA A 417 -17.20 4.62 34.20
C ALA A 417 -16.92 3.23 34.77
N THR A 418 -16.90 3.15 36.10
CA THR A 418 -16.57 1.90 36.80
C THR A 418 -17.76 0.96 36.94
N GLN A 419 -18.97 1.50 36.87
CA GLN A 419 -20.24 0.80 36.97
C GLN A 419 -21.01 0.87 35.66
N ALA A 420 -21.76 -0.18 35.34
CA ALA A 420 -22.55 -0.26 34.11
C ALA A 420 -23.66 0.81 34.03
N GLU A 421 -24.25 1.19 35.17
CA GLU A 421 -25.29 2.22 35.25
C GLU A 421 -24.77 3.60 34.82
N GLU A 422 -23.63 4.04 35.36
CA GLU A 422 -22.95 5.27 34.96
C GLU A 422 -22.56 5.24 33.47
N ALA A 423 -21.99 4.12 33.00
CA ALA A 423 -21.65 3.95 31.59
C ALA A 423 -22.90 4.03 30.69
N CYS A 424 -24.05 3.54 31.16
CA CYS A 424 -25.30 3.58 30.45
C CYS A 424 -25.83 5.01 30.29
N GLU A 425 -25.77 5.82 31.35
CA GLU A 425 -26.14 7.24 31.29
C GLU A 425 -25.27 7.99 30.28
N LEU A 426 -23.95 7.80 30.36
CA LEU A 426 -22.98 8.47 29.48
C LEU A 426 -23.14 8.08 28.01
N VAL A 427 -23.36 6.78 27.71
CA VAL A 427 -23.56 6.34 26.33
C VAL A 427 -24.89 6.81 25.78
N GLN A 428 -25.94 6.87 26.60
CA GLN A 428 -27.23 7.43 26.20
C GLN A 428 -27.10 8.92 25.89
N GLU A 429 -26.46 9.70 26.76
CA GLU A 429 -26.22 11.13 26.57
C GLU A 429 -25.37 11.40 25.32
N SER A 430 -24.22 10.73 25.20
CA SER A 430 -23.30 10.87 24.08
C SER A 430 -23.93 10.47 22.74
N SER A 431 -24.93 9.59 22.76
CA SER A 431 -25.62 9.12 21.56
C SER A 431 -26.73 10.02 21.04
N ARG A 432 -27.15 11.06 21.79
CA ARG A 432 -28.33 11.88 21.45
C ARG A 432 -28.23 12.58 20.09
N ASP A 433 -27.05 13.11 19.78
CA ASP A 433 -26.81 13.90 18.57
C ASP A 433 -26.06 13.13 17.47
N VAL A 434 -25.81 11.83 17.67
CA VAL A 434 -25.10 11.00 16.70
C VAL A 434 -25.96 10.80 15.47
N VAL A 435 -25.37 11.05 14.30
CA VAL A 435 -26.03 10.76 13.02
C VAL A 435 -25.62 9.37 12.53
N THR A 436 -26.57 8.65 11.93
CA THR A 436 -26.36 7.29 11.40
C THR A 436 -26.04 7.26 9.91
N THR A 437 -26.18 8.40 9.23
CA THR A 437 -25.98 8.52 7.78
C THR A 437 -24.89 9.53 7.49
N PHE A 438 -23.90 9.12 6.68
CA PHE A 438 -22.92 10.05 6.12
C PHE A 438 -23.57 10.87 5.01
N ARG A 439 -24.08 12.07 5.35
CA ARG A 439 -25.02 12.81 4.49
C ARG A 439 -24.40 13.38 3.23
N ARG A 440 -23.15 13.85 3.30
CA ARG A 440 -22.45 14.51 2.18
C ARG A 440 -21.15 13.80 1.85
N PRO A 441 -21.18 12.52 1.43
CA PRO A 441 -19.96 11.79 1.08
C PRO A 441 -19.23 12.47 -0.09
N LEU A 442 -17.92 12.28 -0.17
CA LEU A 442 -17.14 12.64 -1.34
C LEU A 442 -17.58 11.75 -2.53
N PRO A 443 -17.50 12.25 -3.77
CA PRO A 443 -17.52 11.36 -4.93
C PRO A 443 -16.48 10.24 -4.77
N GLY A 444 -16.86 8.99 -5.06
CA GLY A 444 -15.97 7.83 -4.86
C GLY A 444 -14.69 7.84 -5.72
N ASP A 445 -14.61 8.72 -6.71
CA ASP A 445 -13.40 8.97 -7.50
C ASP A 445 -12.38 9.89 -6.81
N CYS A 446 -12.76 10.57 -5.71
CA CYS A 446 -11.88 11.50 -5.01
C CYS A 446 -10.70 10.78 -4.36
N PRO A 447 -9.44 11.20 -4.56
CA PRO A 447 -8.30 10.52 -3.98
C PRO A 447 -8.29 10.68 -2.46
N LEU A 448 -8.04 9.60 -1.71
CA LEU A 448 -7.94 9.64 -0.24
C LEU A 448 -6.49 9.74 0.26
N THR A 449 -5.54 9.37 -0.60
CA THR A 449 -4.11 9.49 -0.34
C THR A 449 -3.43 10.26 -1.46
N ALA A 450 -2.19 10.68 -1.24
CA ALA A 450 -1.34 11.24 -2.27
C ALA A 450 0.04 10.60 -2.23
N ARG A 451 0.71 10.52 -3.37
CA ARG A 451 2.01 9.84 -3.52
C ARG A 451 3.12 10.73 -4.02
N LYS A 452 4.32 10.12 -4.09
CA LYS A 452 5.57 10.70 -4.59
C LYS A 452 6.13 11.79 -3.68
N PHE A 453 6.07 11.53 -2.37
CA PHE A 453 6.78 12.28 -1.32
C PHE A 453 8.03 11.49 -0.90
N PRO A 454 9.24 11.80 -1.43
CA PRO A 454 10.44 11.04 -1.08
C PRO A 454 10.86 11.23 0.38
N LYS A 455 11.78 10.39 0.87
CA LYS A 455 12.28 10.41 2.25
C LYS A 455 12.75 11.79 2.75
N PHE A 456 13.34 12.62 1.90
CA PHE A 456 13.80 13.96 2.29
C PHE A 456 12.66 14.98 2.55
N THR A 457 11.41 14.63 2.22
CA THR A 457 10.23 15.50 2.43
C THR A 457 9.54 15.27 3.76
N THR A 458 9.92 14.24 4.53
CA THR A 458 9.23 13.77 5.74
C THR A 458 9.03 14.88 6.77
N VAL A 459 10.05 15.70 7.05
CA VAL A 459 9.95 16.83 7.99
C VAL A 459 8.94 17.86 7.52
N ALA A 460 8.94 18.20 6.22
CA ALA A 460 8.04 19.20 5.66
C ALA A 460 6.60 18.69 5.63
N VAL A 461 6.39 17.43 5.26
CA VAL A 461 5.08 16.76 5.28
C VAL A 461 4.53 16.67 6.70
N HIS A 462 5.31 16.16 7.65
CA HIS A 462 4.90 16.07 9.05
C HIS A 462 4.54 17.45 9.62
N SER A 463 5.36 18.48 9.34
CA SER A 463 5.08 19.85 9.77
C SER A 463 3.82 20.43 9.12
N LEU A 464 3.52 20.06 7.87
CA LEU A 464 2.28 20.44 7.20
C LEU A 464 1.08 19.79 7.87
N MET A 465 1.12 18.47 8.11
CA MET A 465 0.02 17.75 8.76
C MET A 465 -0.20 18.22 10.20
N LYS A 466 0.85 18.55 10.96
CA LYS A 466 0.70 19.10 12.31
C LYS A 466 0.00 20.46 12.35
N ARG A 467 0.15 21.28 11.30
CA ARG A 467 -0.44 22.63 11.21
C ARG A 467 -1.81 22.65 10.54
N THR A 468 -2.14 21.63 9.75
CA THR A 468 -3.40 21.55 9.04
C THR A 468 -4.31 20.61 9.80
N CYS A 469 -5.50 21.07 10.18
CA CYS A 469 -6.54 20.14 10.63
C CYS A 469 -6.81 19.28 9.39
N LEU A 470 -6.42 18.01 9.40
CA LEU A 470 -6.49 17.11 8.25
C LEU A 470 -7.93 17.03 7.73
N GLY A 471 -8.41 17.96 6.91
CA GLY A 471 -9.83 18.03 6.48
C GLY A 471 -10.60 19.29 6.94
N GLY A 472 -10.08 20.10 7.85
CA GLY A 472 -10.64 21.43 8.16
C GLY A 472 -10.16 22.54 7.21
N ASN A 473 -10.84 23.69 7.24
CA ASN A 473 -10.43 24.90 6.51
C ASN A 473 -8.96 25.26 6.86
N LEU A 474 -8.15 25.60 5.85
CA LEU A 474 -6.72 25.94 5.98
C LEU A 474 -6.42 27.15 6.88
N GLN A 475 -7.45 27.81 7.41
CA GLN A 475 -7.37 29.00 8.27
C GLN A 475 -6.96 28.72 9.74
N GLY A 476 -6.51 27.51 10.08
CA GLY A 476 -5.84 27.24 11.37
C GLY A 476 -6.74 27.21 12.61
N ASN A 477 -8.05 27.43 12.44
CA ASN A 477 -9.02 27.27 13.51
C ASN A 477 -9.65 25.86 13.45
N CYS A 478 -8.92 24.86 13.93
CA CYS A 478 -9.51 23.55 14.21
C CYS A 478 -10.53 23.73 15.34
N THR A 479 -11.80 23.87 15.02
CA THR A 479 -12.90 23.63 15.96
C THR A 479 -13.35 22.19 15.68
N GLY A 480 -12.85 21.26 16.49
CA GLY A 480 -12.85 19.80 16.26
C GLY A 480 -11.42 19.24 16.20
N ILE A 481 -11.10 18.25 17.04
CA ILE A 481 -9.76 17.63 17.19
C ILE A 481 -8.64 18.67 17.46
N LYS A 482 -8.91 19.68 18.29
CA LYS A 482 -7.88 20.50 18.96
C LYS A 482 -7.94 20.12 20.42
N ALA A 483 -7.02 19.27 20.92
CA ALA A 483 -6.45 19.38 22.28
C ALA A 483 -5.71 18.12 22.77
N ALA A 484 -6.21 16.89 22.56
CA ALA A 484 -5.67 15.76 23.34
C ALA A 484 -4.27 15.28 22.93
N ALA A 485 -3.85 15.40 21.66
CA ALA A 485 -2.56 14.87 21.18
C ALA A 485 -1.47 15.92 20.89
N LEU A 486 -1.72 17.20 21.19
CA LEU A 486 -0.75 18.27 20.89
C LEU A 486 0.20 18.61 22.05
N LEU A 487 0.00 18.01 23.23
CA LEU A 487 0.78 18.28 24.44
C LEU A 487 0.93 17.02 25.28
N GLU A 488 1.92 16.17 24.94
CA GLU A 488 2.71 15.50 25.97
C GLU A 488 4.11 15.21 25.41
N ALA A 489 5.11 15.46 26.25
CA ALA A 489 6.49 15.73 25.88
C ALA A 489 7.21 14.49 25.32
N LEU A 490 7.89 14.63 24.18
CA LEU A 490 9.06 13.81 23.93
C LEU A 490 10.13 14.19 24.98
N PRO A 491 10.78 13.23 25.66
CA PRO A 491 11.91 13.53 26.52
C PRO A 491 12.97 14.29 25.74
N ALA A 492 13.50 15.34 26.36
CA ALA A 492 14.53 16.20 25.80
C ALA A 492 15.91 15.52 25.79
N ASP A 493 16.04 14.29 25.28
CA ASP A 493 17.31 13.57 25.21
C ASP A 493 17.59 13.08 23.78
N ALA A 494 17.70 14.02 22.85
CA ALA A 494 18.33 13.80 21.55
C ALA A 494 19.00 15.07 20.99
N GLN A 495 19.37 16.03 21.86
CA GLN A 495 20.23 17.16 21.51
C GLN A 495 21.56 17.03 22.27
N GLY A 496 22.39 16.10 21.81
CA GLY A 496 23.68 15.80 22.42
C GLY A 496 24.70 15.25 21.42
N ALA A 497 24.74 15.79 20.21
CA ALA A 497 25.87 15.59 19.29
C ALA A 497 25.96 16.79 18.33
N GLN A 498 26.31 17.96 18.88
CA GLN A 498 26.89 19.00 18.05
C GLN A 498 28.20 18.46 17.47
N ALA A 499 28.23 18.28 16.16
CA ALA A 499 29.45 18.05 15.41
C ALA A 499 30.41 19.21 15.69
N ARG A 500 31.49 18.93 16.43
CA ARG A 500 32.64 19.83 16.49
C ARG A 500 33.26 19.89 15.09
N PRO A 501 33.57 21.08 14.54
CA PRO A 501 34.36 21.17 13.33
C PRO A 501 35.78 20.67 13.63
N ALA A 502 36.27 19.72 12.83
CA ALA A 502 37.66 19.30 12.89
C ALA A 502 38.56 20.49 12.49
N PRO A 503 39.61 20.82 13.26
CA PRO A 503 40.60 21.79 12.81
C PRO A 503 41.48 21.14 11.74
N GLY A 504 41.78 21.91 10.70
CA GLY A 504 42.46 21.43 9.51
C GLY A 504 43.86 20.88 9.75
N ARG A 505 44.23 19.95 8.88
CA ARG A 505 45.49 19.88 8.14
C ARG A 505 45.33 18.95 6.95
#